data_AF-A0A9N9IN53-F1
#
_entry.id   AF-A0A9N9IN53-F1
#
_cell.length_a   1.000
_cell.length_b   1.000
_cell.length_c   1.000
_cell.angle_alpha   90.00
_cell.angle_beta   90.00
_cell.angle_gamma   90.00
#
_symmetry.space_group_name_H-M   'P 1'
#
loop_
_entity.id
_entity.type
_entity.pdbx_description
1 polymer ?
#
loop_
_entity_poly.entity_id
_entity_poly.type
_entity_poly.pdbx_seq_one_letter_code
_entity_poly.pdbx_strand_id
1 'polypeptide(L)'
;PPPDPEVPNMSIKLPEPTLSNLEEIETIIKVSSRSIYEREKLAAFVTQGYIAKLLPLLSTCEDLEDLKDLHRLCNIMKGITNHRQYLADNSKFKEIVKIKDKTIETKIHETFRLQYLKDVVFARVFDDPTSSILSSLILFNHVDICKHISQDDEFLDELFNILNEEDGSPKRKHDVIMFVQQLCFIAKSIHVPHKKELYRHGLFKVFDHSLVDDDPSVKTAGGEILASLLDTDASIIRSHIVKQAEDKKKTLAETIIERFIQDQDLGVKAQYAEALRLLLDMNAGLSEM
;
A
#
# COMPACT_ATOMS: atom_id res chain seq x y z
N PRO A 1 2.78 54.77 18.91
CA PRO A 1 3.43 53.51 18.42
C PRO A 1 4.15 53.78 17.09
N PRO A 2 5.44 53.43 16.96
CA PRO A 2 6.04 53.40 15.63
C PRO A 2 5.30 52.38 14.76
N PRO A 3 5.24 52.55 13.43
CA PRO A 3 4.71 51.52 12.54
C PRO A 3 5.56 50.25 12.72
N ASP A 4 4.89 49.10 12.82
CA ASP A 4 5.54 47.79 12.91
C ASP A 4 6.55 47.64 11.77
N PRO A 5 7.76 47.08 12.03
CA PRO A 5 8.71 46.79 10.98
C PRO A 5 8.07 45.85 9.97
N GLU A 6 7.97 46.29 8.71
CA GLU A 6 7.57 45.47 7.58
C GLU A 6 8.37 44.18 7.60
N VAL A 7 7.69 43.07 7.92
CA VAL A 7 8.26 41.74 7.77
C VAL A 7 8.64 41.59 6.30
N PRO A 8 9.92 41.34 5.95
CA PRO A 8 10.31 41.24 4.55
C PRO A 8 9.46 40.16 3.89
N ASN A 9 8.65 40.55 2.91
CA ASN A 9 7.84 39.65 2.12
C ASN A 9 8.78 38.87 1.18
N MET A 10 9.58 37.95 1.73
CA MET A 10 10.32 36.96 0.95
C MET A 10 9.29 36.02 0.34
N SER A 11 8.87 36.35 -0.88
CA SER A 11 8.10 35.45 -1.73
C SER A 11 8.97 34.26 -2.07
N ILE A 12 8.60 33.06 -1.62
CA ILE A 12 9.20 31.82 -2.14
C ILE A 12 8.95 31.79 -3.65
N LYS A 13 10.02 31.74 -4.43
CA LYS A 13 9.97 31.52 -5.87
C LYS A 13 10.73 30.23 -6.15
N LEU A 14 10.01 29.18 -6.52
CA LEU A 14 10.63 27.96 -7.02
C LEU A 14 11.10 28.20 -8.46
N PRO A 15 12.38 27.93 -8.79
CA PRO A 15 12.87 28.04 -10.15
C PRO A 15 12.21 26.99 -11.06
N GLU A 16 12.24 27.18 -12.38
CA GLU A 16 11.79 26.15 -13.33
C GLU A 16 12.63 24.87 -13.12
N PRO A 17 12.01 23.69 -13.00
CA PRO A 17 12.74 22.47 -12.70
C PRO A 17 13.54 21.97 -13.91
N THR A 18 14.78 21.54 -13.66
CA THR A 18 15.72 20.92 -14.60
C THR A 18 16.56 19.88 -13.85
N LEU A 19 17.15 18.89 -14.53
CA LEU A 19 18.01 17.89 -13.88
C LEU A 19 19.17 18.54 -13.07
N SER A 20 19.70 19.66 -13.55
CA SER A 20 20.81 20.37 -12.91
C SER A 20 20.46 21.13 -11.62
N ASN A 21 19.18 21.43 -11.37
CA ASN A 21 18.77 22.25 -10.22
C ASN A 21 17.83 21.54 -9.23
N LEU A 22 17.65 20.22 -9.36
CA LEU A 22 16.80 19.44 -8.45
C LEU A 22 17.26 19.53 -6.99
N GLU A 23 18.56 19.54 -6.73
CA GLU A 23 19.12 19.66 -5.37
C GLU A 23 18.79 21.01 -4.71
N GLU A 24 18.80 22.08 -5.50
CA GLU A 24 18.47 23.42 -5.04
C GLU A 24 16.98 23.51 -4.72
N ILE A 25 16.12 23.01 -5.61
CA ILE A 25 14.67 22.98 -5.43
C ILE A 25 14.29 22.16 -4.19
N GLU A 26 14.88 20.98 -4.01
CA GLU A 26 14.69 20.15 -2.83
C GLU A 26 15.06 20.90 -1.55
N THR A 27 16.19 21.61 -1.56
CA THR A 27 16.67 22.39 -0.41
C THR A 27 15.71 23.54 -0.08
N ILE A 28 15.25 24.29 -1.09
CA ILE A 28 14.28 25.39 -0.91
C ILE A 28 12.99 24.86 -0.29
N ILE A 29 12.48 23.74 -0.80
CA ILE A 29 11.24 23.13 -0.30
C ILE A 29 11.42 22.62 1.13
N LYS A 30 12.55 22.00 1.45
CA LYS A 30 12.86 21.47 2.79
C LYS A 30 13.04 22.57 3.85
N VAL A 31 13.56 23.73 3.46
CA VAL A 31 13.63 24.91 4.34
C VAL A 31 12.22 25.51 4.51
N SER A 32 11.51 25.69 3.40
CA SER A 32 10.16 26.28 3.37
C SER A 32 9.11 25.45 4.10
N SER A 33 9.28 24.12 4.14
CA SER A 33 8.36 23.22 4.83
C SER A 33 8.39 23.37 6.36
N ARG A 34 9.38 24.09 6.93
CA ARG A 34 9.51 24.32 8.37
C ARG A 34 8.56 25.40 8.89
N SER A 35 8.15 26.35 8.03
CA SER A 35 7.27 27.45 8.41
C SER A 35 5.81 27.17 8.03
N ILE A 36 4.86 27.53 8.90
CA ILE A 36 3.41 27.39 8.63
C ILE A 36 3.01 28.27 7.43
N TYR A 37 3.50 29.51 7.38
CA TYR A 37 3.14 30.48 6.33
C TYR A 37 3.70 30.13 4.95
N GLU A 38 4.93 29.60 4.91
CA GLU A 38 5.59 29.20 3.67
C GLU A 38 4.96 27.93 3.07
N ARG A 39 4.41 27.05 3.91
CA ARG A 39 3.66 25.87 3.48
C ARG A 39 2.37 26.21 2.74
N GLU A 40 1.65 27.27 3.12
CA GLU A 40 0.47 27.72 2.36
C GLU A 40 0.86 28.18 0.95
N LYS A 41 2.02 28.83 0.80
CA LYS A 41 2.54 29.24 -0.50
C LYS A 41 3.01 28.04 -1.35
N LEU A 42 3.59 27.02 -0.72
CA LEU A 42 3.93 25.76 -1.41
C LEU A 42 2.69 25.08 -2.01
N ALA A 43 1.56 25.08 -1.29
CA ALA A 43 0.30 24.53 -1.79
C ALA A 43 -0.21 25.26 -3.05
N ALA A 44 0.09 26.57 -3.20
CA ALA A 44 -0.26 27.32 -4.41
C ALA A 44 0.52 26.85 -5.65
N PHE A 45 1.69 26.24 -5.50
CA PHE A 45 2.44 25.68 -6.64
C PHE A 45 1.81 24.37 -7.16
N VAL A 46 1.00 23.67 -6.35
CA VAL A 46 0.16 22.54 -6.81
C VAL A 46 -0.85 23.05 -7.82
N THR A 47 -1.57 24.13 -7.50
CA THR A 47 -2.61 24.70 -8.36
C THR A 47 -2.05 25.44 -9.58
N GLN A 48 -0.78 25.88 -9.52
CA GLN A 48 -0.07 26.52 -10.63
C GLN A 48 0.57 25.51 -11.61
N GLY A 49 0.37 24.20 -11.43
CA GLY A 49 0.87 23.19 -12.35
C GLY A 49 2.38 22.98 -12.29
N TYR A 50 3.05 23.34 -11.18
CA TYR A 50 4.48 23.13 -11.02
C TYR A 50 4.86 21.63 -11.03
N ILE A 51 3.96 20.78 -10.53
CA ILE A 51 4.10 19.31 -10.60
C ILE A 51 4.21 18.85 -12.06
N ALA A 52 3.47 19.49 -12.98
CA ALA A 52 3.49 19.11 -14.39
C ALA A 52 4.86 19.35 -15.05
N LYS A 53 5.65 20.28 -14.53
CA LYS A 53 6.98 20.62 -15.05
C LYS A 53 8.07 19.67 -14.56
N LEU A 54 7.83 18.97 -13.45
CA LEU A 54 8.73 17.94 -12.92
C LEU A 54 8.62 16.61 -13.69
N LEU A 55 7.53 16.41 -14.45
CA LEU A 55 7.23 15.17 -15.18
C LEU A 55 8.28 14.77 -16.21
N PRO A 56 8.72 15.65 -17.14
CA PRO A 56 9.68 15.25 -18.17
C PRO A 56 11.04 14.85 -17.58
N LEU A 57 11.38 15.44 -16.43
CA LEU A 57 12.62 15.14 -15.71
C LEU A 57 12.56 13.77 -15.06
N LEU A 58 11.39 13.36 -14.55
CA LEU A 58 11.21 12.03 -13.96
C LEU A 58 11.39 10.94 -15.00
N SER A 59 10.72 11.03 -16.15
CA SER A 59 10.88 10.06 -17.24
C SER A 59 12.32 9.98 -17.72
N THR A 60 13.00 11.13 -17.79
CA THR A 60 14.42 11.18 -18.13
C THR A 60 15.30 10.49 -17.06
N CYS A 61 15.02 10.69 -15.77
CA CYS A 61 15.75 10.00 -14.69
C CYS A 61 15.44 8.50 -14.64
N GLU A 62 14.21 8.09 -14.95
CA GLU A 62 13.80 6.68 -15.04
C GLU A 62 14.54 5.97 -16.20
N ASP A 63 14.58 6.59 -17.40
CA ASP A 63 15.31 6.08 -18.56
C ASP A 63 16.83 5.97 -18.31
N LEU A 64 17.36 6.82 -17.44
CA LEU A 64 18.77 6.83 -17.04
C LEU A 64 19.09 5.97 -15.82
N GLU A 65 18.09 5.31 -15.21
CA GLU A 65 18.19 4.60 -13.93
C GLU A 65 18.82 5.44 -12.79
N ASP A 66 18.63 6.77 -12.82
CA ASP A 66 19.25 7.70 -11.85
C ASP A 66 18.43 7.76 -10.55
N LEU A 67 18.66 6.78 -9.68
CA LEU A 67 18.01 6.64 -8.38
C LEU A 67 18.17 7.88 -7.47
N LYS A 68 19.25 8.66 -7.64
CA LYS A 68 19.54 9.81 -6.79
C LYS A 68 18.60 10.96 -7.13
N ASP A 69 18.48 11.29 -8.41
CA ASP A 69 17.60 12.37 -8.86
C ASP A 69 16.12 11.96 -8.83
N LEU A 70 15.80 10.66 -8.99
CA LEU A 70 14.46 10.12 -8.69
C LEU A 70 14.05 10.37 -7.24
N HIS A 71 14.94 10.12 -6.28
CA HIS A 71 14.68 10.39 -4.87
C HIS A 71 14.48 11.89 -4.61
N ARG A 72 15.28 12.76 -5.25
CA ARG A 72 15.13 14.22 -5.13
C ARG A 72 13.78 14.70 -5.64
N LEU A 73 13.37 14.22 -6.82
CA LEU A 73 12.05 14.49 -7.40
C LEU A 73 10.93 14.05 -6.45
N CYS A 74 11.06 12.89 -5.81
CA CYS A 74 10.11 12.43 -4.80
C CYS A 74 10.03 13.39 -3.60
N ASN A 75 11.17 13.84 -3.07
CA ASN A 75 11.20 14.74 -1.91
C ASN A 75 10.60 16.12 -2.22
N ILE A 76 10.82 16.63 -3.43
CA ILE A 76 10.22 17.86 -3.96
C ILE A 76 8.69 17.74 -3.97
N MET A 77 8.15 16.67 -4.55
CA MET A 77 6.70 16.44 -4.62
C MET A 77 6.07 16.28 -3.23
N LYS A 78 6.72 15.55 -2.34
CA LYS A 78 6.28 15.39 -0.94
C LYS A 78 6.18 16.73 -0.23
N GLY A 79 7.20 17.59 -0.37
CA GLY A 79 7.23 18.88 0.30
C GLY A 79 6.16 19.86 -0.22
N ILE A 80 5.80 19.78 -1.51
CA ILE A 80 4.75 20.61 -2.11
C ILE A 80 3.33 20.12 -1.71
N THR A 81 3.15 18.82 -1.45
CA THR A 81 1.83 18.19 -1.21
C THR A 81 1.46 18.01 0.27
N ASN A 82 2.36 18.30 1.22
CA ASN A 82 2.19 18.01 2.65
C ASN A 82 1.19 18.92 3.42
N HIS A 83 0.06 19.28 2.80
CA HIS A 83 -0.94 20.19 3.39
C HIS A 83 -1.94 19.47 4.32
N ARG A 84 -1.78 19.66 5.64
CA ARG A 84 -2.56 18.99 6.70
C ARG A 84 -4.07 19.26 6.67
N GLN A 85 -4.53 20.42 6.19
CA GLN A 85 -5.94 20.82 6.30
C GLN A 85 -6.86 20.13 5.28
N TYR A 86 -6.32 19.61 4.16
CA TYR A 86 -7.06 18.84 3.17
C TYR A 86 -7.04 17.32 3.45
N LEU A 87 -6.24 16.91 4.43
CA LEU A 87 -5.96 15.52 4.80
C LEU A 87 -6.41 15.21 6.23
N ALA A 88 -7.23 16.08 6.82
CA ALA A 88 -7.65 16.05 8.22
C ALA A 88 -8.59 14.89 8.57
N ASP A 89 -8.89 13.99 7.62
CA ASP A 89 -9.65 12.79 7.88
C ASP A 89 -8.71 11.68 8.39
N ASN A 90 -8.13 11.92 9.58
CA ASN A 90 -7.40 10.91 10.36
C ASN A 90 -8.32 9.74 10.80
N SER A 91 -9.62 9.79 10.47
CA SER A 91 -10.61 8.76 10.80
C SER A 91 -10.37 7.41 10.07
N LYS A 92 -9.49 7.39 9.07
CA LYS A 92 -9.24 6.19 8.23
C LYS A 92 -8.00 5.39 8.60
N PHE A 93 -7.02 5.98 9.29
CA PHE A 93 -5.86 5.23 9.78
C PHE A 93 -6.24 4.51 11.08
N LYS A 94 -6.42 3.20 10.98
CA LYS A 94 -6.62 2.33 12.14
C LYS A 94 -5.35 1.54 12.40
N GLU A 95 -4.72 1.81 13.53
CA GLU A 95 -3.57 1.04 14.00
C GLU A 95 -4.10 -0.24 14.68
N ILE A 96 -4.00 -1.38 14.00
CA ILE A 96 -4.47 -2.69 14.50
C ILE A 96 -3.45 -3.31 15.45
N VAL A 97 -2.18 -3.13 15.09
CA VAL A 97 -0.98 -3.49 15.84
C VAL A 97 -0.06 -2.28 15.81
N LYS A 98 0.62 -2.02 16.92
CA LYS A 98 1.44 -0.81 17.07
C LYS A 98 2.68 -0.86 16.20
N ILE A 99 2.89 0.16 15.37
CA ILE A 99 4.09 0.26 14.55
C ILE A 99 5.19 0.96 15.34
N LYS A 100 6.26 0.24 15.65
CA LYS A 100 7.37 0.76 16.48
C LYS A 100 8.20 1.82 15.74
N ASP A 101 8.37 1.68 14.43
CA ASP A 101 9.16 2.60 13.61
C ASP A 101 8.34 3.83 13.16
N LYS A 102 8.69 5.00 13.71
CA LYS A 102 8.09 6.30 13.37
C LYS A 102 8.27 6.70 11.91
N THR A 103 9.31 6.21 11.25
CA THR A 103 9.56 6.45 9.82
C THR A 103 8.50 5.73 8.99
N ILE A 104 8.18 4.49 9.34
CA ILE A 104 7.19 3.67 8.64
C ILE A 104 5.78 4.18 8.90
N GLU A 105 5.46 4.57 10.14
CA GLU A 105 4.21 5.27 10.47
C GLU A 105 4.04 6.53 9.59
N THR A 106 5.10 7.33 9.44
CA THR A 106 5.09 8.50 8.55
C THR A 106 4.83 8.11 7.10
N LYS A 107 5.50 7.06 6.59
CA LYS A 107 5.29 6.57 5.22
C LYS A 107 3.87 6.07 4.99
N ILE A 108 3.27 5.39 5.96
CA ILE A 108 1.87 4.93 5.86
C ILE A 108 0.94 6.15 5.76
N HIS A 109 1.11 7.15 6.63
CA HIS A 109 0.33 8.38 6.54
C HIS A 109 0.55 9.11 5.20
N GLU A 110 1.77 9.17 4.70
CA GLU A 110 2.07 9.72 3.38
C GLU A 110 1.35 8.96 2.26
N THR A 111 1.35 7.62 2.29
CA THR A 111 0.63 6.78 1.32
C THR A 111 -0.87 7.09 1.32
N PHE A 112 -1.51 7.14 2.49
CA PHE A 112 -2.94 7.48 2.60
C PHE A 112 -3.25 8.84 1.98
N ARG A 113 -2.36 9.81 2.16
CA ARG A 113 -2.52 11.17 1.63
C ARG A 113 -2.37 11.19 0.12
N LEU A 114 -1.34 10.54 -0.41
CA LEU A 114 -1.10 10.44 -1.86
C LEU A 114 -2.23 9.70 -2.57
N GLN A 115 -2.77 8.65 -1.95
CA GLN A 115 -3.88 7.89 -2.51
C GLN A 115 -5.18 8.68 -2.49
N TYR A 116 -5.47 9.42 -1.41
CA TYR A 116 -6.59 10.37 -1.40
C TYR A 116 -6.46 11.45 -2.47
N LEU A 117 -5.24 11.97 -2.67
CA LEU A 117 -4.95 12.94 -3.72
C LEU A 117 -5.29 12.37 -5.10
N LYS A 118 -4.80 11.15 -5.37
CA LYS A 118 -5.02 10.41 -6.61
C LYS A 118 -6.50 10.09 -6.86
N ASP A 119 -7.18 9.52 -5.87
CA ASP A 119 -8.48 8.88 -6.06
C ASP A 119 -9.67 9.83 -5.83
N VAL A 120 -9.53 10.83 -4.96
CA VAL A 120 -10.64 11.71 -4.56
C VAL A 120 -10.51 13.11 -5.13
N VAL A 121 -9.34 13.72 -4.99
CA VAL A 121 -9.17 15.15 -5.33
C VAL A 121 -9.00 15.34 -6.83
N PHE A 122 -8.30 14.43 -7.51
CA PHE A 122 -7.82 14.67 -8.87
C PHE A 122 -8.14 13.57 -9.88
N ALA A 123 -9.02 12.61 -9.55
CA ALA A 123 -9.46 11.52 -10.44
C ALA A 123 -10.08 11.98 -11.78
N ARG A 124 -10.32 13.28 -11.97
CA ARG A 124 -10.85 13.89 -13.21
C ARG A 124 -10.01 15.04 -13.77
N VAL A 125 -8.86 15.34 -13.15
CA VAL A 125 -8.11 16.58 -13.39
C VAL A 125 -6.67 16.32 -13.82
N PHE A 126 -6.08 15.18 -13.46
CA PHE A 126 -4.74 14.83 -13.93
C PHE A 126 -4.74 14.29 -15.36
N ASP A 127 -3.70 14.68 -16.10
CA ASP A 127 -3.22 13.97 -17.26
C ASP A 127 -2.50 12.68 -16.83
N ASP A 128 -2.47 11.68 -17.72
CA ASP A 128 -1.86 10.35 -17.46
C ASP A 128 -0.44 10.41 -16.83
N PRO A 129 0.43 11.37 -17.21
CA PRO A 129 1.74 11.47 -16.60
C PRO A 129 1.71 11.87 -15.11
N THR A 130 0.85 12.79 -14.67
CA THR A 130 0.76 13.18 -13.24
C THR A 130 0.19 12.05 -12.38
N SER A 131 -0.77 11.30 -12.92
CA SER A 131 -1.30 10.09 -12.26
C SER A 131 -0.22 9.01 -12.10
N SER A 132 0.67 8.89 -13.08
CA SER A 132 1.80 7.96 -13.04
C SER A 132 2.80 8.32 -11.94
N ILE A 133 3.12 9.62 -11.75
CA ILE A 133 3.96 10.07 -10.63
C ILE A 133 3.38 9.66 -9.28
N LEU A 134 2.12 9.99 -9.03
CA LEU A 134 1.50 9.68 -7.74
C LEU A 134 1.50 8.17 -7.51
N SER A 135 1.32 7.38 -8.57
CA SER A 135 1.42 5.93 -8.51
C SER A 135 2.84 5.46 -8.16
N SER A 136 3.88 6.06 -8.72
CA SER A 136 5.29 5.76 -8.36
C SER A 136 5.61 6.15 -6.92
N LEU A 137 5.15 7.30 -6.43
CA LEU A 137 5.33 7.71 -5.03
C LEU A 137 4.64 6.77 -4.04
N ILE A 138 3.40 6.39 -4.37
CA ILE A 138 2.65 5.38 -3.61
C ILE A 138 3.42 4.06 -3.61
N LEU A 139 3.94 3.64 -4.78
CA LEU A 139 4.72 2.42 -4.92
C LEU A 139 6.00 2.43 -4.07
N PHE A 140 6.76 3.53 -4.04
CA PHE A 140 7.96 3.62 -3.20
C PHE A 140 7.63 3.47 -1.71
N ASN A 141 6.59 4.16 -1.23
CA ASN A 141 6.17 4.00 0.16
C ASN A 141 5.69 2.57 0.43
N HIS A 142 4.92 1.98 -0.50
CA HIS A 142 4.48 0.58 -0.44
C HIS A 142 5.65 -0.40 -0.31
N VAL A 143 6.72 -0.23 -1.10
CA VAL A 143 7.95 -1.05 -1.04
C VAL A 143 8.53 -1.01 0.37
N ASP A 144 8.72 0.18 0.92
CA ASP A 144 9.36 0.36 2.22
C ASP A 144 8.49 -0.16 3.37
N ILE A 145 7.18 0.10 3.33
CA ILE A 145 6.22 -0.40 4.32
C ILE A 145 6.18 -1.92 4.31
N CYS A 146 6.05 -2.53 3.13
CA CYS A 146 6.00 -3.99 3.00
C CYS A 146 7.31 -4.61 3.46
N LYS A 147 8.46 -4.05 3.06
CA LYS A 147 9.77 -4.55 3.47
C LYS A 147 9.92 -4.55 4.99
N HIS A 148 9.50 -3.47 5.66
CA HIS A 148 9.58 -3.37 7.11
C HIS A 148 8.66 -4.37 7.81
N ILE A 149 7.38 -4.40 7.42
CA ILE A 149 6.38 -5.30 8.04
C ILE A 149 6.76 -6.77 7.82
N SER A 150 7.21 -7.13 6.62
CA SER A 150 7.62 -8.52 6.32
C SER A 150 8.91 -8.95 7.02
N GLN A 151 9.64 -8.05 7.68
CA GLN A 151 10.85 -8.34 8.46
C GLN A 151 10.62 -8.21 9.97
N ASP A 152 9.42 -7.82 10.39
CA ASP A 152 9.03 -7.65 11.79
C ASP A 152 8.19 -8.86 12.23
N ASP A 153 8.87 -9.95 12.58
CA ASP A 153 8.25 -11.20 13.03
C ASP A 153 7.34 -10.99 14.25
N GLU A 154 7.72 -10.09 15.17
CA GLU A 154 6.96 -9.78 16.38
C GLU A 154 5.63 -9.11 16.03
N PHE A 155 5.66 -8.14 15.10
CA PHE A 155 4.46 -7.50 14.58
C PHE A 155 3.53 -8.50 13.88
N LEU A 156 4.09 -9.37 13.02
CA LEU A 156 3.31 -10.37 12.28
C LEU A 156 2.67 -11.40 13.22
N ASP A 157 3.41 -11.88 14.22
CA ASP A 157 2.89 -12.79 15.22
C ASP A 157 1.76 -12.13 16.04
N GLU A 158 1.93 -10.87 16.46
CA GLU A 158 0.87 -10.12 17.14
C GLU A 158 -0.37 -9.96 16.24
N LEU A 159 -0.18 -9.59 14.97
CA LEU A 159 -1.25 -9.38 13.99
C LEU A 159 -2.08 -10.65 13.76
N PHE A 160 -1.45 -11.79 13.49
CA PHE A 160 -2.15 -13.04 13.22
C PHE A 160 -2.66 -13.72 14.50
N ASN A 161 -2.12 -13.38 15.68
CA ASN A 161 -2.67 -13.85 16.95
C ASN A 161 -4.04 -13.27 17.27
N ILE A 162 -4.34 -12.04 16.83
CA ILE A 162 -5.67 -11.43 16.98
C ILE A 162 -6.79 -12.30 16.38
N LEU A 163 -6.49 -13.05 15.31
CA LEU A 163 -7.47 -13.96 14.69
C LEU A 163 -7.78 -15.16 15.61
N ASN A 164 -6.82 -15.60 16.43
CA ASN A 164 -6.96 -16.74 17.35
C ASN A 164 -7.73 -16.39 18.63
N GLU A 165 -7.90 -15.12 18.96
CA GLU A 165 -8.61 -14.72 20.17
C GLU A 165 -10.10 -15.10 20.04
N GLU A 166 -10.56 -16.06 20.85
CA GLU A 166 -11.96 -16.50 20.90
C GLU A 166 -12.90 -15.36 21.30
N ASP A 167 -12.44 -14.44 22.16
CA ASP A 167 -13.16 -13.24 22.61
C ASP A 167 -12.88 -11.99 21.76
N GLY A 168 -12.12 -12.12 20.67
CA GLY A 168 -11.77 -11.00 19.81
C GLY A 168 -13.00 -10.40 19.15
N SER A 169 -13.20 -9.08 19.27
CA SER A 169 -14.37 -8.42 18.67
C SER A 169 -14.44 -8.70 17.15
N PRO A 170 -15.61 -9.04 16.58
CA PRO A 170 -15.74 -9.35 15.15
C PRO A 170 -15.17 -8.24 14.26
N LYS A 171 -15.34 -6.98 14.70
CA LYS A 171 -14.79 -5.80 14.03
C LYS A 171 -13.27 -5.77 13.97
N ARG A 172 -12.57 -6.28 14.99
CA ARG A 172 -11.11 -6.33 15.00
C ARG A 172 -10.58 -7.41 14.07
N LYS A 173 -11.25 -8.57 14.00
CA LYS A 173 -10.93 -9.62 13.01
C LYS A 173 -11.16 -9.13 11.58
N HIS A 174 -12.27 -8.43 11.34
CA HIS A 174 -12.54 -7.73 10.08
C HIS A 174 -11.39 -6.78 9.72
N ASP A 175 -11.02 -5.88 10.62
CA ASP A 175 -9.94 -4.90 10.38
C ASP A 175 -8.59 -5.61 10.05
N VAL A 176 -8.26 -6.73 10.71
CA VAL A 176 -7.07 -7.55 10.39
C VAL A 176 -7.15 -8.11 8.96
N ILE A 177 -8.29 -8.69 8.57
CA ILE A 177 -8.45 -9.27 7.22
C ILE A 177 -8.28 -8.18 6.15
N MET A 178 -8.89 -7.01 6.35
CA MET A 178 -8.75 -5.88 5.43
C MET A 178 -7.30 -5.37 5.36
N PHE A 179 -6.58 -5.35 6.48
CA PHE A 179 -5.18 -4.96 6.51
C PHE A 179 -4.30 -5.97 5.76
N VAL A 180 -4.52 -7.27 5.97
CA VAL A 180 -3.78 -8.32 5.26
C VAL A 180 -4.07 -8.28 3.76
N GLN A 181 -5.32 -8.02 3.35
CA GLN A 181 -5.68 -7.81 1.94
C GLN A 181 -4.87 -6.67 1.32
N GLN A 182 -4.81 -5.52 2.00
CA GLN A 182 -4.01 -4.37 1.55
C GLN A 182 -2.52 -4.71 1.47
N LEU A 183 -1.99 -5.43 2.46
CA LEU A 183 -0.60 -5.86 2.47
C LEU A 183 -0.28 -6.82 1.31
N CYS A 184 -1.19 -7.75 1.00
CA CYS A 184 -1.09 -8.64 -0.16
C CYS A 184 -1.17 -7.88 -1.50
N PHE A 185 -2.02 -6.86 -1.59
CA PHE A 185 -2.11 -5.99 -2.78
C PHE A 185 -0.82 -5.18 -2.99
N ILE A 186 -0.29 -4.61 -1.91
CA ILE A 186 1.01 -3.93 -1.89
C ILE A 186 2.11 -4.89 -2.31
N ALA A 187 2.15 -6.09 -1.73
CA ALA A 187 3.15 -7.08 -2.05
C ALA A 187 3.06 -7.55 -3.52
N LYS A 188 1.86 -7.54 -4.15
CA LYS A 188 1.70 -7.85 -5.58
C LYS A 188 2.40 -6.84 -6.50
N SER A 189 2.56 -5.60 -6.06
CA SER A 189 3.22 -4.53 -6.84
C SER A 189 4.74 -4.47 -6.65
N ILE A 190 5.31 -5.26 -5.75
CA ILE A 190 6.74 -5.30 -5.45
C ILE A 190 7.28 -6.66 -5.92
N HIS A 191 8.20 -6.71 -6.87
CA HIS A 191 8.78 -7.94 -7.43
C HIS A 191 9.55 -8.77 -6.37
N VAL A 192 8.81 -9.53 -5.56
CA VAL A 192 9.03 -10.83 -4.87
C VAL A 192 10.44 -11.15 -4.29
N PRO A 193 10.72 -10.70 -3.05
CA PRO A 193 11.31 -11.62 -2.04
C PRO A 193 10.58 -11.66 -0.69
N HIS A 194 9.78 -10.64 -0.34
CA HIS A 194 9.21 -10.48 1.02
C HIS A 194 7.89 -11.23 1.25
N LYS A 195 7.26 -11.74 0.19
CA LYS A 195 5.98 -12.45 0.26
C LYS A 195 6.04 -13.75 1.07
N LYS A 196 7.17 -14.47 0.97
CA LYS A 196 7.33 -15.77 1.64
C LYS A 196 7.28 -15.66 3.16
N GLU A 197 7.77 -14.57 3.75
CA GLU A 197 7.74 -14.38 5.21
C GLU A 197 6.31 -14.15 5.72
N LEU A 198 5.48 -13.38 5.00
CA LEU A 198 4.06 -13.21 5.36
C LEU A 198 3.32 -14.55 5.49
N TYR A 199 3.69 -15.54 4.68
CA TYR A 199 3.06 -16.86 4.66
C TYR A 199 3.41 -17.70 5.88
N ARG A 200 4.60 -17.50 6.45
CA ARG A 200 5.12 -18.31 7.57
C ARG A 200 4.47 -17.97 8.90
N HIS A 201 4.00 -16.73 9.08
CA HIS A 201 3.46 -16.24 10.36
C HIS A 201 1.95 -16.49 10.57
N GLY A 202 1.29 -17.23 9.69
CA GLY A 202 -0.09 -17.67 9.92
C GLY A 202 -1.13 -17.06 8.99
N LEU A 203 -0.72 -16.60 7.81
CA LEU A 203 -1.63 -16.08 6.77
C LEU A 203 -2.80 -17.04 6.46
N PHE A 204 -2.59 -18.36 6.54
CA PHE A 204 -3.64 -19.34 6.30
C PHE A 204 -4.83 -19.23 7.25
N LYS A 205 -4.62 -18.76 8.49
CA LYS A 205 -5.71 -18.55 9.46
C LYS A 205 -6.68 -17.46 9.04
N VAL A 206 -6.25 -16.57 8.14
CA VAL A 206 -7.15 -15.58 7.55
C VAL A 206 -8.32 -16.28 6.86
N PHE A 207 -8.08 -17.42 6.19
CA PHE A 207 -9.12 -18.13 5.45
C PHE A 207 -10.18 -18.77 6.35
N ASP A 208 -9.81 -19.17 7.56
CA ASP A 208 -10.73 -19.72 8.56
C ASP A 208 -11.77 -18.69 9.00
N HIS A 209 -11.47 -17.40 8.85
CA HIS A 209 -12.39 -16.30 9.15
C HIS A 209 -12.96 -15.66 7.89
N SER A 210 -12.18 -15.52 6.82
CA SER A 210 -12.55 -14.68 5.69
C SER A 210 -13.49 -15.37 4.70
N LEU A 211 -13.21 -16.64 4.36
CA LEU A 211 -13.96 -17.35 3.31
C LEU A 211 -15.35 -17.79 3.80
N VAL A 212 -15.52 -17.90 5.12
CA VAL A 212 -16.75 -18.38 5.77
C VAL A 212 -17.59 -17.25 6.37
N ASP A 213 -17.07 -16.01 6.42
CA ASP A 213 -17.81 -14.84 6.93
C ASP A 213 -19.04 -14.55 6.07
N ASP A 214 -20.12 -14.01 6.61
CA ASP A 214 -21.29 -13.61 5.83
C ASP A 214 -21.14 -12.22 5.18
N ASP A 215 -20.22 -11.39 5.68
CA ASP A 215 -19.92 -10.06 5.13
C ASP A 215 -19.27 -10.18 3.74
N PRO A 216 -19.90 -9.65 2.67
CA PRO A 216 -19.34 -9.69 1.32
C PRO A 216 -17.97 -9.03 1.20
N SER A 217 -17.68 -8.01 2.00
CA SER A 217 -16.38 -7.32 1.98
C SER A 217 -15.26 -8.23 2.47
N VAL A 218 -15.52 -8.98 3.54
CA VAL A 218 -14.58 -9.95 4.13
C VAL A 218 -14.37 -11.15 3.20
N LYS A 219 -15.44 -11.67 2.58
CA LYS A 219 -15.33 -12.74 1.58
C LYS A 219 -14.46 -12.32 0.40
N THR A 220 -14.74 -11.13 -0.15
CA THR A 220 -13.98 -10.58 -1.28
C THR A 220 -12.51 -10.42 -0.92
N ALA A 221 -12.22 -9.88 0.27
CA ALA A 221 -10.86 -9.76 0.78
C ALA A 221 -10.15 -11.13 0.89
N GLY A 222 -10.85 -12.14 1.43
CA GLY A 222 -10.34 -13.51 1.50
C GLY A 222 -10.03 -14.11 0.12
N GLY A 223 -10.91 -13.89 -0.86
CA GLY A 223 -10.72 -14.33 -2.24
C GLY A 223 -9.51 -13.65 -2.90
N GLU A 224 -9.33 -12.35 -2.71
CA GLU A 224 -8.17 -11.61 -3.24
C GLU A 224 -6.85 -12.05 -2.59
N ILE A 225 -6.84 -12.31 -1.28
CA ILE A 225 -5.67 -12.85 -0.57
C ILE A 225 -5.34 -14.24 -1.12
N LEU A 226 -6.34 -15.10 -1.31
CA LEU A 226 -6.17 -16.44 -1.89
C LEU A 226 -5.61 -16.39 -3.31
N ALA A 227 -6.15 -15.52 -4.16
CA ALA A 227 -5.65 -15.31 -5.52
C ALA A 227 -4.21 -14.80 -5.52
N SER A 228 -3.87 -13.82 -4.68
CA SER A 228 -2.50 -13.30 -4.55
C SER A 228 -1.49 -14.37 -4.12
N LEU A 229 -1.91 -15.27 -3.24
CA LEU A 229 -1.13 -16.41 -2.79
C LEU A 229 -0.91 -17.44 -3.91
N LEU A 230 -1.98 -17.80 -4.63
CA LEU A 230 -1.92 -18.75 -5.74
C LEU A 230 -1.09 -18.23 -6.92
N ASP A 231 -1.22 -16.93 -7.24
CA ASP A 231 -0.42 -16.23 -8.24
C ASP A 231 1.08 -16.23 -7.88
N THR A 232 1.41 -16.25 -6.59
CA THR A 232 2.80 -16.20 -6.12
C THR A 232 3.43 -17.58 -6.10
N ASP A 233 2.82 -18.54 -5.40
CA ASP A 233 3.31 -19.91 -5.32
C ASP A 233 2.21 -20.86 -4.82
N ALA A 234 1.56 -21.55 -5.77
CA ALA A 234 0.52 -22.53 -5.44
C ALA A 234 1.05 -23.73 -4.64
N SER A 235 2.36 -24.04 -4.69
CA SER A 235 2.94 -25.19 -3.98
C SER A 235 2.85 -25.03 -2.46
N ILE A 236 2.92 -23.79 -1.96
CA ILE A 236 2.82 -23.46 -0.55
C ILE A 236 1.41 -23.79 -0.03
N ILE A 237 0.37 -23.46 -0.82
CA ILE A 237 -1.01 -23.77 -0.46
C ILE A 237 -1.28 -25.27 -0.54
N ARG A 238 -0.77 -25.95 -1.58
CA ARG A 238 -0.89 -27.42 -1.68
C ARG A 238 -0.23 -28.11 -0.48
N SER A 239 0.97 -27.69 -0.10
CA SER A 239 1.68 -28.23 1.07
C SER A 239 0.89 -28.02 2.36
N HIS A 240 0.24 -26.85 2.51
CA HIS A 240 -0.66 -26.59 3.62
C HIS A 240 -1.89 -27.51 3.63
N ILE A 241 -2.55 -27.70 2.48
CA ILE A 241 -3.70 -28.60 2.33
C ILE A 241 -3.32 -30.05 2.69
N VAL A 242 -2.17 -30.53 2.23
CA VAL A 242 -1.67 -31.87 2.56
C VAL A 242 -1.47 -32.00 4.07
N LYS A 243 -0.83 -31.02 4.71
CA LYS A 243 -0.63 -31.00 6.16
C LYS A 243 -1.96 -30.99 6.93
N GLN A 244 -2.96 -30.23 6.47
CA GLN A 244 -4.30 -30.22 7.08
C GLN A 244 -4.98 -31.60 6.98
N ALA A 245 -4.83 -32.28 5.83
CA ALA A 245 -5.38 -33.62 5.63
C ALA A 245 -4.68 -34.67 6.52
N GLU A 246 -3.36 -34.59 6.68
CA GLU A 246 -2.58 -35.43 7.61
C GLU A 246 -3.03 -35.24 9.06
N ASP A 247 -3.27 -33.99 9.46
CA ASP A 247 -3.81 -33.61 10.77
C ASP A 247 -5.30 -33.98 10.96
N LYS A 248 -5.96 -34.56 9.95
CA LYS A 248 -7.41 -34.84 9.92
C LYS A 248 -8.28 -33.60 10.19
N LYS A 249 -7.79 -32.43 9.81
CA LYS A 249 -8.54 -31.17 9.85
C LYS A 249 -9.25 -30.96 8.53
N LYS A 250 -10.32 -30.18 8.57
CA LYS A 250 -10.94 -29.67 7.34
C LYS A 250 -9.91 -28.86 6.56
N THR A 251 -9.74 -29.21 5.31
CA THR A 251 -8.74 -28.61 4.42
C THR A 251 -9.27 -27.32 3.80
N LEU A 252 -8.35 -26.43 3.42
CA LEU A 252 -8.69 -25.23 2.67
C LEU A 252 -9.37 -25.57 1.34
N ALA A 253 -8.98 -26.67 0.68
CA ALA A 253 -9.63 -27.14 -0.54
C ALA A 253 -11.10 -27.50 -0.31
N GLU A 254 -11.42 -28.23 0.76
CA GLU A 254 -12.80 -28.53 1.14
C GLU A 254 -13.58 -27.25 1.43
N THR A 255 -13.00 -26.29 2.15
CA THR A 255 -13.63 -24.99 2.40
C THR A 255 -13.95 -24.25 1.09
N ILE A 256 -13.00 -24.18 0.15
CA ILE A 256 -13.21 -23.54 -1.17
C ILE A 256 -14.32 -24.25 -1.95
N ILE A 257 -14.34 -25.59 -1.98
CA ILE A 257 -15.37 -26.37 -2.68
C ILE A 257 -16.75 -26.13 -2.06
N GLU A 258 -16.86 -26.17 -0.73
CA GLU A 258 -18.12 -25.90 -0.06
C GLU A 258 -18.64 -24.48 -0.34
N ARG A 259 -17.76 -23.48 -0.29
CA ARG A 259 -18.13 -22.09 -0.61
C ARG A 259 -18.54 -21.94 -2.07
N PHE A 260 -17.82 -22.57 -3.00
CA PHE A 260 -18.20 -22.60 -4.42
C PHE A 260 -19.61 -23.17 -4.64
N ILE A 261 -20.03 -24.17 -3.86
CA ILE A 261 -21.38 -24.73 -3.96
C ILE A 261 -22.43 -23.81 -3.32
N GLN A 262 -22.12 -23.24 -2.16
CA GLN A 262 -23.09 -22.51 -1.31
C GLN A 262 -23.29 -21.04 -1.69
N ASP A 263 -22.24 -20.33 -2.11
CA ASP A 263 -22.34 -18.90 -2.41
C ASP A 263 -23.20 -18.64 -3.65
N GLN A 264 -24.02 -17.59 -3.62
CA GLN A 264 -24.90 -17.24 -4.74
C GLN A 264 -24.25 -16.25 -5.71
N ASP A 265 -23.24 -15.52 -5.27
CA ASP A 265 -22.54 -14.52 -6.08
C ASP A 265 -21.66 -15.19 -7.16
N LEU A 266 -21.89 -14.83 -8.42
CA LEU A 266 -21.20 -15.42 -9.56
C LEU A 266 -19.72 -14.99 -9.65
N GLY A 267 -19.39 -13.78 -9.18
CA GLY A 267 -18.02 -13.27 -9.18
C GLY A 267 -17.14 -14.01 -8.18
N VAL A 268 -17.64 -14.18 -6.96
CA VAL A 268 -16.99 -14.96 -5.89
C VAL A 268 -16.86 -16.43 -6.30
N LYS A 269 -17.90 -17.01 -6.93
CA LYS A 269 -17.82 -18.36 -7.51
C LYS A 269 -16.75 -18.49 -8.59
N ALA A 270 -16.60 -17.51 -9.46
CA ALA A 270 -15.55 -17.51 -10.47
C ALA A 270 -14.15 -17.47 -9.83
N GLN A 271 -13.96 -16.70 -8.75
CA GLN A 271 -12.72 -16.69 -7.99
C GLN A 271 -12.41 -18.05 -7.36
N TYR A 272 -13.38 -18.72 -6.75
CA TYR A 272 -13.18 -20.07 -6.20
C TYR A 272 -12.89 -21.11 -7.28
N ALA A 273 -13.57 -21.04 -8.44
CA ALA A 273 -13.30 -21.93 -9.56
C ALA A 273 -11.86 -21.76 -10.08
N GLU A 274 -11.40 -20.51 -10.22
CA GLU A 274 -10.02 -20.21 -10.62
C GLU A 274 -9.02 -20.68 -9.57
N ALA A 275 -9.33 -20.51 -8.28
CA ALA A 275 -8.50 -21.01 -7.20
C ALA A 275 -8.34 -22.53 -7.24
N LEU A 276 -9.44 -23.26 -7.43
CA LEU A 276 -9.43 -24.72 -7.59
C LEU A 276 -8.65 -25.15 -8.83
N ARG A 277 -8.80 -24.42 -9.95
CA ARG A 277 -8.04 -24.67 -11.19
C ARG A 277 -6.54 -24.57 -10.93
N LEU A 278 -6.07 -23.50 -10.31
CA LEU A 278 -4.64 -23.28 -10.00
C LEU A 278 -4.09 -24.31 -8.99
N LEU A 279 -4.92 -24.72 -8.02
CA LEU A 279 -4.56 -25.76 -7.06
C LEU A 279 -4.38 -27.12 -7.74
N LEU A 280 -5.24 -27.47 -8.69
CA LEU A 280 -5.23 -28.75 -9.42
C LEU A 280 -4.25 -28.77 -10.61
N ASP A 281 -3.82 -27.61 -11.10
CA ASP A 281 -2.88 -27.52 -12.21
C ASP A 281 -1.46 -27.95 -11.76
N MET A 282 -1.13 -29.21 -12.02
CA MET A 282 0.17 -29.80 -11.68
C MET A 282 1.33 -29.27 -12.54
N ASN A 283 1.06 -28.50 -13.61
CA ASN A 283 2.11 -27.92 -14.45
C ASN A 283 2.73 -26.65 -13.84
N ALA A 284 2.06 -25.99 -12.89
CA ALA A 284 2.56 -24.76 -12.27
C ALA A 284 3.83 -24.94 -11.42
N GLY A 285 4.19 -26.18 -11.05
CA GLY A 285 5.40 -26.50 -10.28
C GLY A 285 6.54 -27.13 -11.09
N LEU A 286 6.34 -27.40 -12.38
CA LEU A 286 7.33 -28.06 -13.25
C LEU A 286 8.23 -27.07 -14.00
N SER A 287 8.01 -25.77 -13.83
CA SER A 287 8.76 -24.70 -14.50
C SER A 287 10.06 -24.31 -13.80
N GLU A 288 10.32 -24.84 -12.60
CA GLU A 288 11.51 -24.52 -11.78
C GLU A 288 12.35 -25.77 -11.42
N MET A 289 12.30 -26.84 -12.22
CA MET A 289 13.22 -27.99 -12.11
C MET A 289 14.11 -28.13 -13.33
#